data_AF-A0A9W7DT41-F1
#
_entry.id   AF-A0A9W7DT41-F1
#
_cell.length_a   1.000
_cell.length_b   1.000
_cell.length_c   1.000
_cell.angle_alpha   90.00
_cell.angle_beta   90.00
_cell.angle_gamma   90.00
#
_symmetry.space_group_name_H-M   'P 1'
#
loop_
_entity.id
_entity.type
_entity.pdbx_description
1 polymer ?
#
loop_
_entity_poly.entity_id
_entity_poly.type
_entity_poly.pdbx_seq_one_letter_code
_entity_poly.pdbx_strand_id
1 'polypeptide(L)'
;MRITTGGNPISSTNSPTKLFASRRGKLSKELADITSSETIPTKAVVAASASSSRREKSKERQRQSAAVFKQEKLIIDSILEIVAAPKRDLPSLNAAVSSLTTLPSNPFKVLTSSSSPLIYTVAFAYDDTSLSHVGTGLHNVPLARLDAMYLTLKANTVTIQEVIRIIGPFPNVLNTLSGRTTVEGDDVMFTINSVIDGTGKELVGEEDRIVTCNIVYGSENVVVMDTGEKGEGKYLIFVKEEDLDGQLYEKNLGEEKKNKI
;
A
#
# COMPACT_ATOMS: atom_id res chain seq x y z
N MET A 1 -6.38 23.21 57.07
CA MET A 1 -6.50 23.96 55.81
C MET A 1 -7.38 23.16 54.86
N ARG A 2 -8.61 23.61 54.62
CA ARG A 2 -9.55 23.01 53.66
C ARG A 2 -9.49 23.83 52.37
N ILE A 3 -9.33 23.16 51.22
CA ILE A 3 -9.52 23.77 49.90
C ILE A 3 -10.52 22.91 49.15
N THR A 4 -11.62 23.55 48.75
CA THR A 4 -12.74 23.00 47.99
C THR A 4 -12.78 23.60 46.58
N THR A 5 -13.05 22.72 45.62
CA THR A 5 -13.87 22.86 44.39
C THR A 5 -13.41 23.75 43.22
N GLY A 6 -13.47 23.16 42.02
CA GLY A 6 -13.53 23.87 40.74
C GLY A 6 -13.42 22.96 39.52
N GLY A 7 -14.35 22.00 39.36
CA GLY A 7 -14.45 21.16 38.16
C GLY A 7 -15.41 21.77 37.13
N ASN A 8 -14.98 21.88 35.88
CA ASN A 8 -15.82 22.16 34.72
C ASN A 8 -15.76 20.98 33.74
N PRO A 9 -16.89 20.47 33.23
CA PRO A 9 -16.89 19.46 32.18
C PRO A 9 -16.87 20.13 30.79
N ILE A 10 -15.87 19.79 29.98
CA ILE A 10 -15.90 20.12 28.54
C ILE A 10 -16.49 18.92 27.80
N SER A 11 -17.72 19.12 27.35
CA SER A 11 -18.44 18.31 26.38
C SER A 11 -18.11 18.83 24.98
N SER A 12 -17.57 17.98 24.11
CA SER A 12 -17.86 18.01 22.66
C SER A 12 -17.35 16.74 21.97
N THR A 13 -18.21 15.73 21.91
CA THR A 13 -18.06 14.56 21.05
C THR A 13 -18.48 14.91 19.62
N ASN A 14 -17.51 15.04 18.70
CA ASN A 14 -17.78 14.99 17.26
C ASN A 14 -17.27 13.65 16.71
N SER A 15 -18.15 12.65 16.75
CA SER A 15 -17.95 11.34 16.13
C SER A 15 -18.23 11.40 14.62
N PRO A 16 -17.34 10.93 13.73
CA PRO A 16 -17.49 11.02 12.27
C PRO A 16 -18.42 9.96 11.65
N THR A 17 -19.20 9.24 12.47
CA THR A 17 -19.93 8.02 12.07
C THR A 17 -21.23 8.24 11.28
N LYS A 18 -21.68 9.48 11.05
CA LYS A 18 -22.95 9.73 10.33
C LYS A 18 -22.81 9.98 8.82
N LEU A 19 -21.61 10.12 8.29
CA LEU A 19 -21.39 10.35 6.84
C LEU A 19 -21.37 9.07 6.00
N PHE A 20 -21.12 7.91 6.61
CA PHE A 20 -20.94 6.64 5.90
C PHE A 20 -22.22 5.84 5.64
N ALA A 21 -23.27 6.02 6.45
CA ALA A 21 -24.51 5.25 6.29
C ALA A 21 -25.29 5.61 5.00
N SER A 22 -25.17 6.85 4.50
CA SER A 22 -25.88 7.29 3.29
C SER A 22 -25.23 6.82 1.97
N ARG A 23 -23.96 6.38 2.00
CA ARG A 23 -23.23 5.92 0.80
C ARG A 23 -23.44 4.43 0.49
N ARG A 24 -23.82 3.60 1.48
CA ARG A 24 -24.11 2.16 1.30
C ARG A 24 -25.19 1.88 0.25
N GLY A 25 -26.21 2.73 0.14
CA GLY A 25 -27.30 2.54 -0.83
C GLY A 25 -26.95 2.94 -2.27
N LYS A 26 -25.91 3.76 -2.47
CA LYS A 26 -25.48 4.20 -3.81
C LYS A 26 -24.44 3.27 -4.42
N LEU A 27 -23.46 2.80 -3.64
CA LEU A 27 -22.41 1.89 -4.09
C LEU A 27 -22.94 0.49 -4.46
N SER A 28 -23.90 -0.04 -3.70
CA SER A 28 -24.54 -1.32 -4.02
C SER A 28 -25.36 -1.27 -5.32
N LYS A 29 -25.86 -0.09 -5.71
CA LYS A 29 -26.59 0.12 -6.96
C LYS A 29 -25.64 0.28 -8.16
N GLU A 30 -24.52 0.97 -7.99
CA GLU A 30 -23.48 1.08 -9.03
C GLU A 30 -22.78 -0.25 -9.33
N LEU A 31 -22.60 -1.15 -8.33
CA LEU A 31 -22.07 -2.49 -8.58
C LEU A 31 -23.05 -3.43 -9.31
N ALA A 32 -24.36 -3.27 -9.07
CA ALA A 32 -25.38 -4.07 -9.76
C ALA A 32 -25.51 -3.68 -11.25
N ASP A 33 -25.36 -2.38 -11.59
CA ASP A 33 -25.42 -1.94 -12.98
C ASP A 33 -24.23 -2.41 -13.84
N ILE A 34 -23.07 -2.73 -13.22
CA ILE A 34 -21.88 -3.26 -13.91
C ILE A 34 -22.09 -4.73 -14.36
N THR A 35 -23.00 -5.48 -13.73
CA THR A 35 -23.27 -6.89 -14.13
C THR A 35 -24.30 -7.02 -15.25
N SER A 36 -24.92 -5.93 -15.70
CA SER A 36 -26.00 -5.97 -16.71
C SER A 36 -25.75 -5.22 -18.02
N SER A 37 -24.58 -4.62 -18.26
CA SER A 37 -24.28 -4.06 -19.58
C SER A 37 -22.80 -4.11 -19.95
N GLU A 38 -22.50 -4.96 -20.93
CA GLU A 38 -21.66 -4.71 -22.11
C GLU A 38 -20.88 -5.98 -22.47
N THR A 39 -21.55 -6.80 -23.27
CA THR A 39 -20.92 -7.82 -24.10
C THR A 39 -19.88 -7.13 -24.99
N ILE A 40 -18.59 -7.40 -24.74
CA ILE A 40 -17.49 -6.95 -25.60
C ILE A 40 -17.73 -7.52 -27.00
N PRO A 41 -17.92 -6.68 -28.05
CA PRO A 41 -18.15 -7.20 -29.39
C PRO A 41 -16.83 -7.74 -29.98
N THR A 42 -16.77 -9.06 -30.14
CA THR A 42 -15.85 -9.72 -31.07
C THR A 42 -16.20 -9.32 -32.50
N LYS A 43 -15.46 -8.37 -33.09
CA LYS A 43 -15.47 -8.09 -34.55
C LYS A 43 -14.28 -8.83 -35.17
N ALA A 44 -14.49 -9.82 -36.03
CA ALA A 44 -14.97 -9.71 -37.40
C ALA A 44 -14.01 -8.85 -38.26
N VAL A 45 -13.23 -9.56 -39.06
CA VAL A 45 -12.32 -9.05 -40.09
C VAL A 45 -13.14 -8.29 -41.13
N VAL A 46 -13.01 -6.96 -41.15
CA VAL A 46 -13.47 -6.14 -42.28
C VAL A 46 -12.40 -5.12 -42.62
N ALA A 47 -12.05 -5.09 -43.90
CA ALA A 47 -10.97 -4.34 -44.50
C ALA A 47 -11.20 -2.81 -44.50
N ALA A 48 -10.06 -2.11 -44.39
CA ALA A 48 -9.72 -0.79 -44.91
C ALA A 48 -10.75 0.36 -44.87
N SER A 49 -10.49 1.37 -44.03
CA SER A 49 -10.31 2.77 -44.48
C SER A 49 -9.96 3.71 -43.31
N ALA A 50 -9.33 4.83 -43.67
CA ALA A 50 -9.07 6.05 -42.90
C ALA A 50 -7.91 6.03 -41.89
N SER A 51 -6.87 6.78 -42.26
CA SER A 51 -5.78 7.25 -41.42
C SER A 51 -6.30 8.07 -40.24
N SER A 52 -6.73 7.41 -39.15
CA SER A 52 -7.02 8.08 -37.89
C SER A 52 -5.79 8.92 -37.51
N SER A 53 -5.99 10.23 -37.34
CA SER A 53 -4.87 11.13 -37.06
C SER A 53 -4.13 10.68 -35.79
N ARG A 54 -2.81 10.88 -35.74
CA ARG A 54 -1.96 10.54 -34.58
C ARG A 54 -2.51 11.13 -33.27
N ARG A 55 -3.23 12.26 -33.36
CA ARG A 55 -3.91 12.95 -32.25
C ARG A 55 -5.11 12.19 -31.71
N GLU A 56 -5.86 11.51 -32.56
CA GLU A 56 -7.06 10.75 -32.20
C GLU A 56 -6.69 9.43 -31.49
N LYS A 57 -5.68 8.72 -32.00
CA LYS A 57 -5.08 7.56 -31.32
C LYS A 57 -4.50 7.91 -29.94
N SER A 58 -3.93 9.11 -29.78
CA SER A 58 -3.41 9.58 -28.48
C SER A 58 -4.53 9.86 -27.49
N LYS A 59 -5.59 10.57 -27.91
CA LYS A 59 -6.77 10.83 -27.07
C LYS A 59 -7.46 9.55 -26.63
N GLU A 60 -7.58 8.57 -27.53
CA GLU A 60 -8.19 7.29 -27.20
C GLU A 60 -7.39 6.53 -26.14
N ARG A 61 -6.06 6.46 -26.28
CA ARG A 61 -5.18 5.85 -25.25
C ARG A 61 -5.30 6.56 -23.90
N GLN A 62 -5.38 7.89 -23.92
CA GLN A 62 -5.51 8.68 -22.68
C GLN A 62 -6.88 8.45 -22.01
N ARG A 63 -7.95 8.28 -22.79
CA ARG A 63 -9.27 7.92 -22.26
C ARG A 63 -9.27 6.52 -21.66
N GLN A 64 -8.66 5.56 -22.36
CA GLN A 64 -8.52 4.19 -21.87
C GLN A 64 -7.70 4.13 -20.58
N SER A 65 -6.58 4.84 -20.50
CA SER A 65 -5.78 4.90 -19.27
C SER A 65 -6.53 5.56 -18.12
N ALA A 66 -7.31 6.62 -18.39
CA ALA A 66 -8.13 7.27 -17.37
C ALA A 66 -9.28 6.37 -16.87
N ALA A 67 -9.89 5.59 -17.76
CA ALA A 67 -10.94 4.64 -17.41
C ALA A 67 -10.39 3.52 -16.52
N VAL A 68 -9.25 2.93 -16.89
CA VAL A 68 -8.54 1.92 -16.08
C VAL A 68 -8.18 2.49 -14.72
N PHE A 69 -7.58 3.67 -14.66
CA PHE A 69 -7.23 4.34 -13.40
C PHE A 69 -8.44 4.57 -12.50
N LYS A 70 -9.58 4.99 -13.08
CA LYS A 70 -10.82 5.18 -12.31
C LYS A 70 -11.32 3.85 -11.74
N GLN A 71 -11.30 2.77 -12.54
CA GLN A 71 -11.73 1.45 -12.10
C GLN A 71 -10.79 0.88 -11.02
N GLU A 72 -9.48 1.00 -11.23
CA GLU A 72 -8.46 0.64 -10.24
C GLU A 72 -8.71 1.35 -8.92
N LYS A 73 -8.90 2.67 -8.96
CA LYS A 73 -9.17 3.46 -7.76
C LYS A 73 -10.42 2.99 -7.01
N LEU A 74 -11.50 2.66 -7.71
CA LEU A 74 -12.72 2.14 -7.09
C LEU A 74 -12.47 0.81 -6.36
N ILE A 75 -11.65 -0.07 -6.94
CA ILE A 75 -11.31 -1.35 -6.31
C ILE A 75 -10.38 -1.11 -5.11
N ILE A 76 -9.39 -0.23 -5.21
CA ILE A 76 -8.51 0.16 -4.09
C ILE A 76 -9.36 0.75 -2.94
N ASP A 77 -10.28 1.67 -3.24
CA ASP A 77 -11.17 2.25 -2.23
C ASP A 77 -12.01 1.17 -1.54
N SER A 78 -12.50 0.17 -2.29
CA SER A 78 -13.23 -0.99 -1.74
C SER A 78 -12.34 -1.85 -0.85
N ILE A 79 -11.09 -2.09 -1.22
CA ILE A 79 -10.11 -2.84 -0.41
C ILE A 79 -9.88 -2.09 0.91
N LEU A 80 -9.64 -0.78 0.85
CA LEU A 80 -9.40 0.05 2.03
C LEU A 80 -10.63 0.08 2.95
N GLU A 81 -11.85 0.10 2.41
CA GLU A 81 -13.07 0.00 3.21
C GLU A 81 -13.17 -1.34 3.95
N ILE A 82 -12.86 -2.46 3.29
CA ILE A 82 -12.85 -3.80 3.91
C ILE A 82 -11.79 -3.88 5.01
N VAL A 83 -10.59 -3.34 4.76
CA VAL A 83 -9.45 -3.37 5.69
C VAL A 83 -9.71 -2.52 6.93
N ALA A 84 -10.39 -1.38 6.78
CA ALA A 84 -10.78 -0.50 7.87
C ALA A 84 -11.92 -1.05 8.75
N ALA A 85 -12.63 -2.10 8.28
CA ALA A 85 -13.71 -2.70 9.04
C ALA A 85 -13.19 -3.39 10.33
N PRO A 86 -13.88 -3.28 11.48
CA PRO A 86 -13.47 -3.93 12.74
C PRO A 86 -13.37 -5.45 12.65
N LYS A 87 -14.17 -6.07 11.79
CA LYS A 87 -14.10 -7.48 11.43
C LYS A 87 -13.88 -7.55 9.94
N ARG A 88 -12.63 -7.80 9.54
CA ARG A 88 -12.22 -7.87 8.15
C ARG A 88 -12.82 -9.12 7.50
N ASP A 89 -13.46 -8.93 6.36
CA ASP A 89 -14.01 -10.01 5.55
C ASP A 89 -12.95 -10.46 4.53
N LEU A 90 -12.15 -11.47 4.90
CA LEU A 90 -11.06 -11.98 4.07
C LEU A 90 -11.55 -12.54 2.71
N PRO A 91 -12.67 -13.29 2.62
CA PRO A 91 -13.25 -13.66 1.34
C PRO A 91 -13.54 -12.46 0.42
N SER A 92 -14.17 -11.41 0.95
CA SER A 92 -14.44 -10.20 0.16
C SER A 92 -13.15 -9.47 -0.25
N LEU A 93 -12.15 -9.45 0.62
CA LEU A 93 -10.82 -8.91 0.30
C LEU A 93 -10.17 -9.67 -0.85
N ASN A 94 -10.20 -11.01 -0.81
CA ASN A 94 -9.64 -11.85 -1.86
C ASN A 94 -10.38 -11.67 -3.19
N ALA A 95 -11.71 -11.50 -3.17
CA ALA A 95 -12.49 -11.19 -4.35
C ALA A 95 -12.14 -9.81 -4.94
N ALA A 96 -11.91 -8.80 -4.09
CA ALA A 96 -11.48 -7.47 -4.53
C ALA A 96 -10.06 -7.50 -5.13
N VAL A 97 -9.11 -8.21 -4.51
CA VAL A 97 -7.77 -8.43 -5.05
C VAL A 97 -7.83 -9.18 -6.38
N SER A 98 -8.67 -10.22 -6.49
CA SER A 98 -8.89 -10.94 -7.75
C SER A 98 -9.50 -10.03 -8.83
N SER A 99 -10.28 -9.03 -8.44
CA SER A 99 -10.81 -8.04 -9.39
C SER A 99 -9.70 -7.11 -9.90
N LEU A 100 -8.73 -6.72 -9.06
CA LEU A 100 -7.55 -5.96 -9.50
C LEU A 100 -6.74 -6.70 -10.56
N THR A 101 -6.55 -8.02 -10.43
CA THR A 101 -5.74 -8.79 -11.39
C THR A 101 -6.38 -8.90 -12.78
N THR A 102 -7.67 -8.57 -12.91
CA THR A 102 -8.33 -8.46 -14.23
C THR A 102 -8.00 -7.16 -14.97
N LEU A 103 -7.48 -6.15 -14.27
CA LEU A 103 -7.03 -4.90 -14.87
C LEU A 103 -5.63 -5.07 -15.48
N PRO A 104 -5.30 -4.28 -16.52
CA PRO A 104 -3.92 -4.25 -17.01
C PRO A 104 -2.99 -3.77 -15.90
N SER A 105 -2.05 -4.63 -15.50
CA SER A 105 -0.99 -4.33 -14.53
C SER A 105 0.24 -3.79 -15.25
N ASN A 106 0.97 -2.89 -14.59
CA ASN A 106 2.32 -2.59 -15.05
C ASN A 106 3.23 -3.78 -14.72
N PRO A 107 4.17 -4.17 -15.60
CA PRO A 107 5.20 -5.11 -15.22
C PRO A 107 5.94 -4.54 -14.01
N PHE A 108 6.07 -5.32 -12.93
CA PHE A 108 6.68 -4.82 -11.69
C PHE A 108 8.09 -4.28 -11.91
N LYS A 109 8.81 -4.85 -12.90
CA LYS A 109 10.10 -4.35 -13.39
C LYS A 109 10.10 -2.87 -13.79
N VAL A 110 9.00 -2.38 -14.37
CA VAL A 110 8.85 -0.95 -14.72
C VAL A 110 8.80 -0.10 -13.45
N LEU A 111 8.03 -0.52 -12.45
CA LEU A 111 7.92 0.18 -11.16
C LEU A 111 9.28 0.25 -10.45
N THR A 112 10.00 -0.87 -10.37
CA THR A 112 11.31 -0.90 -9.71
C THR A 112 12.38 -0.11 -10.47
N SER A 113 12.31 -0.07 -11.80
CA SER A 113 13.28 0.64 -12.64
C SER A 113 13.05 2.15 -12.75
N SER A 114 11.95 2.67 -12.19
CA SER A 114 11.60 4.09 -12.22
C SER A 114 12.72 4.97 -11.66
N SER A 115 13.02 6.08 -12.32
CA SER A 115 14.00 7.06 -11.85
C SER A 115 13.47 7.91 -10.69
N SER A 116 12.17 8.20 -10.68
CA SER A 116 11.46 8.82 -9.56
C SER A 116 11.13 7.78 -8.50
N PRO A 117 11.33 8.08 -7.20
CA PRO A 117 10.94 7.17 -6.13
C PRO A 117 9.42 6.97 -6.15
N LEU A 118 9.01 5.70 -6.12
CA LEU A 118 7.64 5.31 -5.83
C LEU A 118 7.57 4.87 -4.37
N ILE A 119 6.78 5.57 -3.57
CA ILE A 119 6.66 5.34 -2.14
C ILE A 119 5.27 4.79 -1.86
N TYR A 120 5.22 3.78 -1.01
CA TYR A 120 3.99 3.13 -0.60
C TYR A 120 3.98 2.92 0.90
N THR A 121 2.79 2.86 1.49
CA THR A 121 2.54 2.52 2.89
C THR A 121 1.74 1.22 2.97
N VAL A 122 1.99 0.39 3.99
CA VAL A 122 1.21 -0.83 4.21
C VAL A 122 -0.22 -0.46 4.59
N ALA A 123 -1.17 -0.86 3.75
CA ALA A 123 -2.59 -0.78 4.05
C ALA A 123 -3.07 -2.03 4.80
N PHE A 124 -2.59 -3.21 4.40
CA PHE A 124 -3.00 -4.48 4.96
C PHE A 124 -1.86 -5.50 4.94
N ALA A 125 -1.79 -6.28 6.01
CA ALA A 125 -1.02 -7.51 6.06
C ALA A 125 -1.94 -8.62 6.57
N TYR A 126 -1.87 -9.80 5.95
CA TYR A 126 -2.68 -10.94 6.32
C TYR A 126 -2.40 -11.38 7.77
N ASP A 127 -1.12 -11.47 8.14
CA ASP A 127 -0.65 -11.79 9.48
C ASP A 127 0.72 -11.17 9.77
N ASP A 128 1.20 -11.37 11.00
CA ASP A 128 2.52 -10.88 11.43
C ASP A 128 3.67 -11.54 10.66
N THR A 129 3.47 -12.75 10.13
CA THR A 129 4.50 -13.45 9.33
C THR A 129 4.68 -12.80 7.97
N SER A 130 3.59 -12.32 7.35
CA SER A 130 3.60 -11.58 6.10
C SER A 130 4.42 -10.30 6.21
N LEU A 131 4.27 -9.58 7.33
CA LEU A 131 5.09 -8.40 7.66
C LEU A 131 6.55 -8.79 7.92
N SER A 132 6.78 -9.82 8.73
CA SER A 132 8.14 -10.25 9.11
C SER A 132 8.93 -10.81 7.93
N HIS A 133 8.24 -11.34 6.91
CA HIS A 133 8.86 -11.85 5.69
C HIS A 133 9.64 -10.75 4.96
N VAL A 134 9.03 -9.57 4.82
CA VAL A 134 9.61 -8.39 4.15
C VAL A 134 10.38 -7.49 5.12
N GLY A 135 9.89 -7.36 6.35
CA GLY A 135 10.38 -6.48 7.40
C GLY A 135 11.36 -7.14 8.39
N THR A 136 11.78 -6.44 9.44
CA THR A 136 12.69 -7.00 10.47
C THR A 136 12.01 -7.98 11.44
N GLY A 137 10.68 -7.95 11.53
CA GLY A 137 9.93 -8.74 12.51
C GLY A 137 10.03 -8.22 13.95
N LEU A 138 10.60 -7.02 14.18
CA LEU A 138 10.74 -6.48 15.53
C LEU A 138 9.40 -6.22 16.23
N HIS A 139 8.30 -6.10 15.49
CA HIS A 139 6.95 -5.98 16.06
C HIS A 139 6.50 -7.23 16.83
N ASN A 140 7.16 -8.37 16.63
CA ASN A 140 6.91 -9.60 17.39
C ASN A 140 7.60 -9.59 18.77
N VAL A 141 8.53 -8.66 19.01
CA VAL A 141 9.25 -8.55 20.29
C VAL A 141 8.29 -7.97 21.36
N PRO A 142 8.39 -8.40 22.64
CA PRO A 142 7.61 -7.81 23.71
C PRO A 142 7.74 -6.29 23.74
N LEU A 143 6.62 -5.60 23.99
CA LEU A 143 6.51 -4.14 24.05
C LEU A 143 6.77 -3.38 22.74
N ALA A 144 7.16 -4.02 21.65
CA ALA A 144 7.30 -3.37 20.34
C ALA A 144 6.05 -3.61 19.49
N ARG A 145 5.55 -2.59 18.81
CA ARG A 145 4.42 -2.71 17.86
C ARG A 145 4.75 -1.97 16.59
N LEU A 146 4.43 -2.58 15.44
CA LEU A 146 4.49 -1.89 14.17
C LEU A 146 3.40 -0.82 14.15
N ASP A 147 3.80 0.43 13.94
CA ASP A 147 2.89 1.56 13.82
C ASP A 147 2.69 1.95 12.35
N ALA A 148 3.74 1.86 11.53
CA ALA A 148 3.67 2.02 10.08
C ALA A 148 4.84 1.28 9.41
N MET A 149 4.66 0.93 8.14
CA MET A 149 5.73 0.39 7.29
C MET A 149 5.60 1.00 5.91
N TYR A 150 6.72 1.50 5.38
CA TYR A 150 6.81 2.12 4.07
C TYR A 150 7.74 1.32 3.17
N LEU A 151 7.40 1.27 1.89
CA LEU A 151 8.19 0.65 0.82
C LEU A 151 8.50 1.72 -0.22
N THR A 152 9.78 1.95 -0.49
CA THR A 152 10.25 2.85 -1.54
C THR A 152 10.98 2.04 -2.61
N LEU A 153 10.54 2.20 -3.86
CA LEU A 153 11.15 1.58 -5.04
C LEU A 153 11.75 2.69 -5.92
N LYS A 154 13.02 2.53 -6.31
CA LYS A 154 13.71 3.51 -7.17
C LYS A 154 14.91 2.87 -7.85
N ALA A 155 15.06 2.98 -9.17
CA ALA A 155 16.27 2.58 -9.91
C ALA A 155 16.84 1.19 -9.52
N ASN A 156 15.96 0.20 -9.35
CA ASN A 156 16.23 -1.16 -8.88
C ASN A 156 16.80 -1.27 -7.44
N THR A 157 16.58 -0.24 -6.63
CA THR A 157 16.81 -0.25 -5.19
C THR A 157 15.49 -0.32 -4.45
N VAL A 158 15.51 -0.98 -3.30
CA VAL A 158 14.41 -1.01 -2.35
C VAL A 158 14.86 -0.41 -1.03
N THR A 159 14.01 0.41 -0.45
CA THR A 159 14.13 0.87 0.93
C THR A 159 12.83 0.56 1.65
N ILE A 160 12.92 -0.17 2.76
CA ILE A 160 11.79 -0.48 3.64
C ILE A 160 12.02 0.29 4.94
N GLN A 161 11.03 1.05 5.37
CA GLN A 161 11.09 1.83 6.59
C GLN A 161 10.02 1.37 7.56
N GLU A 162 10.42 0.89 8.72
CA GLU A 162 9.52 0.40 9.75
C GLU A 162 9.48 1.38 10.91
N VAL A 163 8.30 1.90 11.21
CA VAL A 163 8.06 2.69 12.41
C VAL A 163 7.57 1.76 13.51
N ILE A 164 8.40 1.60 14.54
CA ILE A 164 8.11 0.78 15.71
C ILE A 164 7.75 1.69 16.87
N ARG A 165 6.56 1.49 17.42
CA ARG A 165 6.13 2.07 18.69
C ARG A 165 6.52 1.15 19.83
N ILE A 166 7.28 1.68 20.79
CA ILE A 166 7.60 0.97 22.03
C ILE A 166 6.53 1.33 23.08
N ILE A 167 5.92 0.32 23.69
CA ILE A 167 4.93 0.49 24.76
C ILE A 167 5.62 1.07 25.99
N GLY A 168 5.18 2.26 26.40
CA GLY A 168 5.75 3.02 27.52
C GLY A 168 6.00 4.48 27.15
N PRO A 169 6.76 5.23 27.97
CA PRO A 169 7.12 6.62 27.71
C PRO A 169 8.33 6.74 26.77
N PHE A 170 8.42 5.86 25.77
CA PHE A 170 9.54 5.81 24.84
C PHE A 170 9.14 6.41 23.49
N PRO A 171 10.05 7.11 22.80
CA PRO A 171 9.77 7.64 21.48
C PRO A 171 9.57 6.51 20.46
N ASN A 172 8.89 6.83 19.36
CA ASN A 172 8.88 5.95 18.20
C ASN A 172 10.29 5.79 17.64
N VAL A 173 10.51 4.63 17.04
CA VAL A 173 11.79 4.21 16.51
C VAL A 173 11.64 3.92 15.02
N LEU A 174 12.61 4.32 14.21
CA LEU A 174 12.63 4.07 12.77
C LEU A 174 13.74 3.08 12.44
N ASN A 175 13.37 1.93 11.89
CA ASN A 175 14.33 1.04 11.23
C ASN A 175 14.26 1.26 9.73
N THR A 176 15.42 1.22 9.07
CA THR A 176 15.52 1.36 7.62
C THR A 176 16.30 0.18 7.05
N LEU A 177 15.65 -0.66 6.25
CA LEU A 177 16.28 -1.73 5.49
C LEU A 177 16.51 -1.22 4.06
N SER A 178 17.71 -1.37 3.54
CA SER A 178 18.08 -0.94 2.19
C SER A 178 18.70 -2.10 1.40
N GLY A 179 18.43 -2.12 0.10
CA GLY A 179 18.87 -3.20 -0.75
C GLY A 179 18.59 -2.99 -2.23
N ARG A 180 18.65 -4.09 -2.98
CA ARG A 180 18.38 -4.14 -4.42
C ARG A 180 17.13 -4.96 -4.71
N THR A 181 16.46 -4.64 -5.81
CA THR A 181 15.32 -5.38 -6.33
C THR A 181 15.71 -6.08 -7.62
N THR A 182 15.39 -7.37 -7.74
CA THR A 182 15.42 -8.11 -9.00
C THR A 182 14.02 -8.66 -9.27
N VAL A 183 13.58 -8.65 -10.53
CA VAL A 183 12.24 -9.14 -10.92
C VAL A 183 12.41 -10.25 -11.94
N GLU A 184 11.89 -11.44 -11.62
CA GLU A 184 11.95 -12.64 -12.45
C GLU A 184 10.53 -13.18 -12.65
N GLY A 185 9.94 -12.91 -13.83
CA GLY A 185 8.55 -13.24 -14.09
C GLY A 185 7.60 -12.47 -13.16
N ASP A 186 6.82 -13.21 -12.37
CA ASP A 186 5.89 -12.65 -11.38
C ASP A 186 6.54 -12.47 -10.01
N ASP A 187 7.79 -12.90 -9.82
CA ASP A 187 8.44 -12.87 -8.52
C ASP A 187 9.37 -11.65 -8.42
N VAL A 188 9.33 -11.01 -7.26
CA VAL A 188 10.29 -9.98 -6.87
C VAL A 188 11.21 -10.54 -5.79
N MET A 189 12.50 -10.30 -5.97
CA MET A 189 13.53 -10.61 -4.99
C MET A 189 14.12 -9.30 -4.44
N PHE A 190 14.03 -9.13 -3.13
CA PHE A 190 14.72 -8.08 -2.38
C PHE A 190 15.99 -8.64 -1.76
N THR A 191 17.13 -8.12 -2.20
CA THR A 191 18.44 -8.41 -1.60
C THR A 191 18.80 -7.27 -0.68
N ILE A 192 18.53 -7.43 0.62
CA ILE A 192 18.75 -6.45 1.67
C ILE A 192 20.16 -6.64 2.24
N ASN A 193 20.98 -5.62 2.13
CA ASN A 193 22.39 -5.65 2.52
C ASN A 193 22.77 -4.61 3.59
N SER A 194 21.84 -3.72 3.95
CA SER A 194 22.03 -2.74 5.03
C SER A 194 20.75 -2.60 5.84
N VAL A 195 20.89 -2.60 7.17
CA VAL A 195 19.81 -2.32 8.12
C VAL A 195 20.30 -1.26 9.09
N ILE A 196 19.68 -0.08 9.06
CA ILE A 196 19.88 0.96 10.07
C ILE A 196 18.82 0.78 11.14
N ASP A 197 19.25 0.51 12.36
CA ASP A 197 18.33 0.36 13.48
C ASP A 197 17.87 1.72 14.05
N GLY A 198 16.96 1.63 15.00
CA GLY A 198 16.45 2.75 15.76
C GLY A 198 17.42 3.69 16.44
N THR A 199 18.65 3.25 16.66
CA THR A 199 19.72 4.03 17.27
C THR A 199 20.55 4.78 16.24
N GLY A 200 20.26 4.57 14.95
CA GLY A 200 21.07 5.07 13.84
C GLY A 200 22.31 4.22 13.57
N LYS A 201 22.43 3.06 14.22
CA LYS A 201 23.54 2.15 13.99
C LYS A 201 23.24 1.31 12.76
N GLU A 202 24.17 1.33 11.81
CA GLU A 202 24.12 0.43 10.67
C GLU A 202 24.58 -0.97 11.09
N LEU A 203 23.73 -1.94 10.81
CA LEU A 203 23.95 -3.36 10.95
C LEU A 203 24.12 -3.93 9.54
N VAL A 204 25.38 -4.16 9.17
CA VAL A 204 25.72 -4.89 7.96
C VAL A 204 25.89 -6.35 8.37
N GLY A 205 25.00 -7.22 7.91
CA GLY A 205 25.11 -8.66 8.14
C GLY A 205 26.34 -9.23 7.43
N GLU A 206 26.81 -10.40 7.89
CA GLU A 206 27.83 -11.15 7.16
C GLU A 206 27.30 -11.69 5.82
N GLU A 207 25.98 -11.91 5.73
CA GLU A 207 25.28 -12.36 4.54
C GLU A 207 24.11 -11.43 4.19
N ASP A 208 23.87 -11.25 2.90
CA ASP A 208 22.71 -10.51 2.39
C ASP A 208 21.41 -11.26 2.75
N ARG A 209 20.42 -10.54 3.26
CA ARG A 209 19.08 -11.11 3.46
C ARG A 209 18.33 -11.07 2.14
N ILE A 210 17.95 -12.25 1.65
CA ILE A 210 17.16 -12.39 0.42
C ILE A 210 15.71 -12.67 0.79
N VAL A 211 14.80 -11.84 0.28
CA VAL A 211 13.34 -12.00 0.44
C VAL A 211 12.73 -12.14 -0.94
N THR A 212 11.98 -13.22 -1.17
CA THR A 212 11.24 -13.42 -2.42
C THR A 212 9.75 -13.32 -2.15
N CYS A 213 9.05 -12.51 -2.95
CA CYS A 213 7.61 -12.34 -2.89
C CYS A 213 7.00 -12.53 -4.28
N ASN A 214 5.81 -13.13 -4.34
CA ASN A 214 5.06 -13.18 -5.59
C ASN A 214 4.27 -11.87 -5.76
N ILE A 215 4.40 -11.21 -6.90
CA ILE A 215 3.61 -10.03 -7.25
C ILE A 215 2.27 -10.47 -7.83
N VAL A 216 1.21 -10.21 -7.09
CA VAL A 216 -0.17 -10.48 -7.52
C VAL A 216 -0.66 -9.37 -8.44
N TYR A 217 -0.36 -8.12 -8.08
CA TYR A 217 -0.72 -6.93 -8.86
C TYR A 217 0.23 -5.77 -8.55
N GLY A 218 0.61 -5.00 -9.56
CA GLY A 218 1.51 -3.86 -9.39
C GLY A 218 1.16 -2.67 -10.28
N SER A 219 0.95 -1.53 -9.65
CA SER A 219 0.79 -0.25 -10.32
C SER A 219 1.51 0.88 -9.56
N GLU A 220 1.40 2.10 -10.08
CA GLU A 220 1.89 3.28 -9.34
C GLU A 220 1.06 3.56 -8.06
N ASN A 221 -0.18 3.07 -7.98
CA ASN A 221 -1.12 3.38 -6.90
C ASN A 221 -1.18 2.30 -5.83
N VAL A 222 -0.92 1.04 -6.19
CA VAL A 222 -1.02 -0.11 -5.30
C VAL A 222 -0.03 -1.20 -5.70
N VAL A 223 0.51 -1.87 -4.70
CA VAL A 223 1.30 -3.09 -4.88
C VAL A 223 0.70 -4.16 -3.98
N VAL A 224 0.36 -5.31 -4.58
CA VAL A 224 -0.15 -6.48 -3.87
C VAL A 224 0.86 -7.60 -4.03
N MET A 225 1.40 -8.06 -2.91
CA MET A 225 2.32 -9.19 -2.86
C MET A 225 1.64 -10.36 -2.14
N ASP A 226 1.88 -11.58 -2.59
CA ASP A 226 1.62 -12.80 -1.82
C ASP A 226 2.94 -13.21 -1.14
N THR A 227 2.90 -13.28 0.18
CA THR A 227 4.07 -13.63 1.02
C THR A 227 4.07 -15.10 1.42
N GLY A 228 2.99 -15.83 1.11
CA GLY A 228 2.90 -17.27 1.27
C GLY A 228 3.36 -18.04 0.03
N GLU A 229 2.91 -19.30 -0.07
CA GLU A 229 3.00 -20.02 -1.34
C GLU A 229 2.11 -19.35 -2.40
N LYS A 230 2.48 -19.45 -3.68
CA LYS A 230 1.76 -18.76 -4.76
C LYS A 230 0.28 -19.15 -4.76
N GLY A 231 -0.59 -18.18 -4.46
CA GLY A 231 -2.05 -18.35 -4.43
C GLY A 231 -2.61 -18.75 -3.07
N GLU A 232 -1.79 -18.80 -2.01
CA GLU A 232 -2.25 -19.00 -0.63
C GLU A 232 -3.08 -17.81 -0.14
N GLY A 233 -2.87 -16.62 -0.71
CA GLY A 233 -3.64 -15.43 -0.39
C GLY A 233 -3.17 -14.73 0.90
N LYS A 234 -1.90 -14.92 1.28
CA LYS A 234 -1.26 -14.21 2.40
C LYS A 234 -0.76 -12.85 1.92
N TYR A 235 -1.74 -12.00 1.64
CA TYR A 235 -1.47 -10.72 0.99
C TYR A 235 -0.80 -9.72 1.92
N LEU A 236 0.19 -9.02 1.35
CA LEU A 236 0.74 -7.77 1.85
C LEU A 236 0.42 -6.68 0.82
N ILE A 237 -0.46 -5.75 1.20
CA ILE A 237 -1.00 -4.71 0.33
C ILE A 237 -0.40 -3.37 0.72
N PHE A 238 0.26 -2.75 -0.25
CA PHE A 238 0.82 -1.42 -0.16
C PHE A 238 0.02 -0.46 -1.03
N VAL A 239 -0.31 0.72 -0.51
CA VAL A 239 -0.94 1.81 -1.28
C VAL A 239 0.01 3.00 -1.38
N LYS A 240 -0.07 3.74 -2.48
CA LYS A 240 0.83 4.87 -2.73
C LYS A 240 0.75 5.89 -1.59
N GLU A 241 1.92 6.33 -1.15
CA GLU A 241 2.10 7.41 -0.19
C GLU A 241 2.69 8.61 -0.92
N GLU A 242 2.09 9.79 -0.73
CA GLU A 242 2.51 11.02 -1.41
C GLU A 242 3.48 11.84 -0.56
N ASP A 243 3.39 11.75 0.77
CA ASP A 243 4.15 12.59 1.70
C ASP A 243 4.78 11.78 2.85
N LEU A 244 5.80 11.00 2.51
CA LEU A 244 6.54 10.20 3.49
C LEU A 244 7.18 11.06 4.60
N ASP A 245 7.75 12.20 4.23
CA ASP A 245 8.43 13.07 5.20
C ASP A 245 7.43 13.66 6.19
N GLY A 246 6.25 14.10 5.73
CA GLY A 246 5.15 14.51 6.60
C GLY A 246 4.69 13.39 7.53
N GLN A 247 4.51 12.16 7.02
CA GLN A 247 4.12 11.00 7.84
C GLN A 247 5.17 10.66 8.91
N LEU A 248 6.45 10.71 8.56
CA LEU A 248 7.53 10.48 9.53
C LEU A 248 7.62 11.62 10.55
N TYR A 249 7.45 12.87 10.12
CA TYR A 249 7.44 14.04 10.99
C TYR A 249 6.33 13.97 12.05
N GLU A 250 5.11 13.61 11.65
CA GLU A 250 3.97 13.42 12.57
C GLU A 250 4.26 12.36 13.64
N LYS A 251 5.00 11.32 13.27
CA LYS A 251 5.43 10.25 14.18
C LYS A 251 6.63 10.63 15.03
N ASN A 252 7.08 11.89 14.96
CA ASN A 252 8.34 12.38 15.49
C ASN A 252 9.46 11.43 15.05
N LEU A 253 9.73 11.38 13.76
CA LEU A 253 10.83 10.69 13.08
C LEU A 253 11.31 11.58 11.91
N GLY A 254 12.44 11.25 11.29
CA GLY A 254 13.01 12.04 10.19
C GLY A 254 14.02 13.12 10.60
N GLU A 255 14.67 13.74 9.62
CA GLU A 255 15.80 14.67 9.82
C GLU A 255 15.41 15.98 10.49
N GLU A 256 14.15 16.41 10.36
CA GLU A 256 13.64 17.66 10.92
C GLU A 256 13.47 17.67 12.44
N LYS A 257 13.70 16.53 13.11
CA LYS A 257 13.77 16.45 14.59
C LYS A 257 14.76 17.43 15.21
N LYS A 258 15.75 17.92 14.46
CA LYS A 258 16.77 18.84 15.00
C LYS A 258 16.20 20.16 15.52
N ASN A 259 14.94 20.49 15.23
CA ASN A 259 14.35 21.81 15.55
C ASN A 259 13.19 21.80 16.57
N LYS A 260 12.83 20.67 17.20
CA LYS A 260 11.90 20.68 18.34
C LYS A 260 12.71 20.67 19.66
N ILE A 261 13.17 21.85 20.07
CA ILE A 261 13.55 22.15 21.47
C ILE A 261 12.45 23.01 22.06
#